data_AF-A0A1V9ZR17-F1
#
_entry.id   AF-A0A1V9ZR17-F1
#
_cell.length_a   1.000
_cell.length_b   1.000
_cell.length_c   1.000
_cell.angle_alpha   90.00
_cell.angle_beta   90.00
_cell.angle_gamma   90.00
#
_symmetry.space_group_name_H-M   'P 1'
#
loop_
_entity.id
_entity.type
_entity.pdbx_description
1 polymer ?
#
loop_
_entity_poly.entity_id
_entity_poly.type
_entity_poly.pdbx_seq_one_letter_code
_entity_poly.pdbx_strand_id
1 'polypeptide(L)'
;MAEKPCEDRDPFEVYEQSPCDLSPVSSTPNPTQPSTAPLPTSISPIPSSLVPTGSTPTPTGSTLNPTTTLGPTPTPSAKVSFCDYKRQVLSEYYSAIYTDVGRDSINEQFVYDASTQTLVAQSNGECLDGYLGENNAFQVHTYPCDASNGNQKWNFNIATNRIEHVTHKDLCMVSGPAGSKARVEPCSDSLEQFFTECDEPATVDLTFQTCYTNSWLSEYYTGLYADQRRGSVNENWAYDPQAQTLQVGSNGQCLDAFPVDNGKYGLHTYACDNTNNNQKWIIQGKLVKHAVHHNLCLDADPTDNHHRAQVWDCTPYNKNQCWNIRRQ
;
A
#
# COMPACT_ATOMS: atom_id res chain seq x y z
N MET A 1 8.29 -26.45 29.54
CA MET A 1 7.01 -26.32 28.83
C MET A 1 7.33 -26.50 27.36
N ALA A 2 6.68 -27.43 26.68
CA ALA A 2 7.04 -27.82 25.33
C ALA A 2 6.87 -26.64 24.35
N GLU A 3 7.92 -26.35 23.57
CA GLU A 3 7.88 -25.43 22.44
C GLU A 3 6.85 -25.95 21.43
N LYS A 4 5.94 -25.05 21.04
CA LYS A 4 4.90 -25.33 20.04
C LYS A 4 5.58 -25.38 18.66
N PRO A 5 5.37 -26.41 17.84
CA PRO A 5 5.97 -26.48 16.52
C PRO A 5 5.38 -25.40 15.60
N CYS A 6 6.22 -24.88 14.70
CA CYS A 6 5.83 -23.98 13.62
C CYS A 6 5.00 -24.77 12.57
N GLU A 7 3.73 -25.03 12.85
CA GLU A 7 2.79 -25.56 11.85
C GLU A 7 1.71 -24.50 11.59
N ASP A 8 1.95 -23.72 10.55
CA ASP A 8 1.11 -23.55 9.35
C ASP A 8 1.65 -22.32 8.61
N ARG A 9 2.81 -22.48 7.95
CA ARG A 9 3.40 -21.39 7.15
C ARG A 9 2.69 -21.37 5.81
N ASP A 10 1.97 -20.29 5.53
CA ASP A 10 1.52 -19.99 4.17
C ASP A 10 2.78 -19.99 3.27
N PRO A 11 2.87 -20.87 2.25
CA PRO A 11 4.05 -20.95 1.38
C PRO A 11 4.31 -19.65 0.59
N PHE A 12 3.42 -18.66 0.67
CA PHE A 12 3.51 -17.36 0.02
C PHE A 12 3.97 -16.21 0.94
N GLU A 13 4.21 -16.45 2.24
CA GLU A 13 4.55 -15.40 3.22
C GLU A 13 6.04 -14.97 3.22
N VAL A 14 6.90 -15.59 2.39
CA VAL A 14 8.37 -15.45 2.47
C VAL A 14 8.93 -14.20 1.75
N TYR A 15 8.07 -13.32 1.22
CA TYR A 15 8.53 -12.10 0.55
C TYR A 15 8.85 -10.94 1.51
N GLU A 16 8.52 -11.07 2.79
CA GLU A 16 9.02 -10.22 3.87
C GLU A 16 10.06 -11.03 4.67
N GLN A 17 11.28 -10.52 4.81
CA GLN A 17 12.34 -11.22 5.54
C GLN A 17 11.90 -11.41 7.00
N SER A 18 11.61 -12.67 7.37
CA SER A 18 11.36 -13.06 8.75
C SER A 18 12.66 -12.94 9.58
N PRO A 19 12.60 -12.44 10.84
CA PRO A 19 13.78 -12.35 11.73
C PRO A 19 14.44 -13.69 12.07
N CYS A 20 13.85 -14.82 11.67
CA CYS A 20 14.32 -16.16 12.01
C CYS A 20 15.44 -16.70 11.09
N ASP A 21 15.86 -15.99 10.04
CA ASP A 21 16.87 -16.48 9.07
C ASP A 21 18.30 -15.99 9.31
N LEU A 22 18.59 -15.35 10.45
CA LEU A 22 19.96 -14.95 10.79
C LEU A 22 20.73 -16.10 11.44
N SER A 23 21.27 -17.00 10.61
CA SER A 23 22.48 -17.75 10.95
C SER A 23 23.72 -17.06 10.39
N PRO A 24 24.81 -16.91 11.18
CA PRO A 24 25.93 -16.05 10.84
C PRO A 24 26.85 -16.74 9.82
N VAL A 25 26.85 -16.25 8.57
CA VAL A 25 27.87 -16.67 7.59
C VAL A 25 29.10 -15.77 7.74
N SER A 26 30.11 -16.34 8.37
CA SER A 26 31.49 -15.84 8.37
C SER A 26 32.02 -15.78 6.93
N SER A 27 32.42 -14.60 6.47
CA SER A 27 33.28 -14.47 5.29
C SER A 27 34.41 -13.46 5.56
N THR A 28 35.63 -13.97 5.44
CA THR A 28 36.89 -13.22 5.48
C THR A 28 37.11 -12.46 4.16
N PRO A 29 37.73 -11.27 4.17
CA PRO A 29 37.93 -10.47 2.96
C PRO A 29 39.36 -10.61 2.41
N ASN A 30 39.52 -10.65 1.07
CA ASN A 30 40.68 -10.09 0.35
C ASN A 30 40.57 -10.23 -1.19
N PRO A 31 41.35 -9.48 -2.01
CA PRO A 31 41.34 -8.04 -2.19
C PRO A 31 41.21 -7.59 -3.68
N THR A 32 40.93 -6.28 -3.82
CA THR A 32 40.95 -5.38 -4.99
C THR A 32 42.04 -5.57 -6.06
N GLN A 33 41.70 -5.32 -7.34
CA GLN A 33 42.27 -4.23 -8.19
C GLN A 33 41.57 -4.05 -9.56
N PRO A 34 41.79 -2.92 -10.28
CA PRO A 34 40.78 -2.19 -11.05
C PRO A 34 40.97 -2.25 -12.59
N SER A 35 39.95 -1.82 -13.36
CA SER A 35 40.18 -1.32 -14.73
C SER A 35 39.02 -0.46 -15.27
N THR A 36 39.31 0.85 -15.34
CA THR A 36 39.01 1.89 -16.34
C THR A 36 38.05 1.64 -17.53
N ALA A 37 36.95 2.43 -17.58
CA ALA A 37 36.41 3.34 -18.64
C ALA A 37 36.52 2.99 -20.16
N PRO A 38 35.72 3.56 -21.11
CA PRO A 38 34.90 4.78 -21.00
C PRO A 38 33.48 4.77 -21.65
N LEU A 39 32.77 5.86 -21.35
CA LEU A 39 31.46 6.34 -21.84
C LEU A 39 31.49 6.75 -23.32
N PRO A 40 30.39 6.58 -24.09
CA PRO A 40 30.16 7.37 -25.29
C PRO A 40 29.05 8.42 -25.07
N THR A 41 29.49 9.68 -25.11
CA THR A 41 28.70 10.87 -25.41
C THR A 41 28.27 10.88 -26.88
N SER A 42 27.00 11.17 -27.16
CA SER A 42 26.56 11.68 -28.46
C SER A 42 25.39 12.64 -28.27
N ILE A 43 25.69 13.92 -28.42
CA ILE A 43 24.75 15.04 -28.50
C ILE A 43 24.59 15.34 -29.99
N SER A 44 23.37 15.44 -30.47
CA SER A 44 23.08 16.08 -31.77
C SER A 44 21.67 16.69 -31.80
N PRO A 45 21.47 17.73 -32.62
CA PRO A 45 20.69 18.91 -32.25
C PRO A 45 19.22 18.87 -32.68
N ILE A 46 18.40 19.55 -31.88
CA ILE A 46 16.99 19.86 -32.17
C ILE A 46 16.93 21.07 -33.12
N PRO A 47 16.24 21.00 -34.27
CA PRO A 47 15.91 22.19 -35.05
C PRO A 47 14.66 22.88 -34.49
N SER A 48 14.76 24.20 -34.34
CA SER A 48 13.68 25.10 -33.99
C SER A 48 12.76 25.43 -35.17
N SER A 49 11.55 25.88 -34.83
CA SER A 49 10.58 26.67 -35.61
C SER A 49 9.47 25.87 -36.29
N LEU A 50 8.22 26.13 -35.88
CA LEU A 50 7.32 27.03 -36.62
C LEU A 50 6.08 27.35 -35.78
N VAL A 51 5.90 28.65 -35.51
CA VAL A 51 4.66 29.26 -35.00
C VAL A 51 3.72 29.49 -36.19
N PRO A 52 2.41 29.23 -36.03
CA PRO A 52 1.42 30.07 -36.68
C PRO A 52 0.46 30.71 -35.68
N THR A 53 0.39 32.03 -35.79
CA THR A 53 -0.60 32.94 -35.25
C THR A 53 -2.01 32.62 -35.76
N GLY A 54 -2.98 32.55 -34.85
CA GLY A 54 -4.42 32.52 -35.16
C GLY A 54 -5.22 33.12 -34.01
N SER A 55 -5.86 34.25 -34.27
CA SER A 55 -6.66 35.08 -33.36
C SER A 55 -8.07 34.52 -33.07
N THR A 56 -8.45 34.55 -31.79
CA THR A 56 -9.76 34.81 -31.11
C THR A 56 -11.10 34.52 -31.83
N PRO A 57 -12.16 34.06 -31.12
CA PRO A 57 -12.87 34.91 -30.17
C PRO A 57 -13.25 34.26 -28.82
N THR A 58 -13.37 35.14 -27.83
CA THR A 58 -13.87 34.99 -26.46
C THR A 58 -15.33 34.51 -26.40
N PRO A 59 -15.68 33.58 -25.49
CA PRO A 59 -17.03 33.49 -24.95
C PRO A 59 -17.10 34.11 -23.54
N THR A 60 -18.12 34.93 -23.39
CA THR A 60 -18.57 35.70 -22.24
C THR A 60 -18.71 34.88 -20.96
N GLY A 61 -18.31 35.50 -19.85
CA GLY A 61 -18.24 34.88 -18.53
C GLY A 61 -19.55 34.38 -17.94
N SER A 62 -19.39 33.41 -17.04
CA SER A 62 -20.30 33.15 -15.93
C SER A 62 -19.44 32.75 -14.74
N THR A 63 -19.14 33.71 -13.86
CA THR A 63 -18.44 33.50 -12.60
C THR A 63 -19.40 32.83 -11.61
N LEU A 64 -19.36 31.51 -11.53
CA LEU A 64 -19.85 30.80 -10.35
C LEU A 64 -18.67 30.67 -9.38
N ASN A 65 -18.75 31.44 -8.30
CA ASN A 65 -17.85 31.32 -7.15
C ASN A 65 -18.14 29.95 -6.49
N PRO A 66 -17.20 28.99 -6.47
CA PRO A 66 -17.37 27.85 -5.59
C PRO A 66 -17.06 28.36 -4.19
N THR A 67 -18.11 28.57 -3.39
CA THR A 67 -17.96 28.69 -1.96
C THR A 67 -17.36 27.38 -1.48
N THR A 68 -16.06 27.38 -1.23
CA THR A 68 -15.35 26.29 -0.58
C THR A 68 -15.89 26.20 0.83
N THR A 69 -16.94 25.40 1.02
CA THR A 69 -17.37 24.97 2.34
C THR A 69 -16.23 24.13 2.88
N LEU A 70 -15.45 24.71 3.80
CA LEU A 70 -14.52 23.96 4.64
C LEU A 70 -15.30 22.76 5.19
N GLY A 71 -14.85 21.56 4.89
CA GLY A 71 -15.39 20.35 5.48
C GLY A 71 -15.41 20.48 7.00
N PRO A 72 -16.34 19.82 7.70
CA PRO A 72 -16.43 19.92 9.15
C PRO A 72 -15.08 19.55 9.75
N THR A 73 -14.49 20.49 10.50
CA THR A 73 -13.39 20.19 11.41
C THR A 73 -13.85 19.01 12.29
N PRO A 74 -13.09 17.91 12.37
CA PRO A 74 -13.50 16.75 13.15
C PRO A 74 -13.74 17.19 14.59
N THR A 75 -14.91 16.86 15.10
CA THR A 75 -15.29 17.09 16.49
C THR A 75 -14.21 16.47 17.40
N PRO A 76 -13.54 17.26 18.26
CA PRO A 76 -12.65 16.70 19.27
C PRO A 76 -13.48 15.73 20.13
N SER A 77 -12.98 14.51 20.33
CA SER A 77 -13.61 13.41 21.11
C SER A 77 -14.47 12.37 20.37
N ALA A 78 -14.43 12.28 19.03
CA ALA A 78 -14.92 11.06 18.37
C ALA A 78 -13.97 9.89 18.62
N LYS A 79 -14.54 8.71 18.94
CA LYS A 79 -13.79 7.46 18.98
C LYS A 79 -13.42 7.05 17.57
N VAL A 80 -12.21 6.56 17.37
CA VAL A 80 -11.69 6.11 16.08
C VAL A 80 -11.06 4.72 16.23
N SER A 81 -11.27 3.88 15.23
CA SER A 81 -10.55 2.62 15.04
C SER A 81 -9.82 2.69 13.72
N PHE A 82 -8.54 2.29 13.71
CA PHE A 82 -7.71 2.40 12.51
C PHE A 82 -7.55 1.04 11.84
N CYS A 83 -7.84 1.00 10.55
CA CYS A 83 -7.70 -0.17 9.70
C CYS A 83 -6.56 0.04 8.71
N ASP A 84 -5.68 -0.95 8.58
CA ASP A 84 -4.68 -0.96 7.52
C ASP A 84 -5.29 -1.36 6.16
N TYR A 85 -4.47 -1.41 5.11
CA TYR A 85 -4.92 -1.79 3.77
C TYR A 85 -5.41 -3.24 3.64
N LYS A 86 -5.16 -4.11 4.63
CA LYS A 86 -5.69 -5.48 4.72
C LYS A 86 -6.93 -5.56 5.62
N ARG A 87 -7.43 -4.40 6.08
CA ARG A 87 -8.49 -4.26 7.09
C ARG A 87 -8.17 -4.93 8.43
N GLN A 88 -6.88 -5.04 8.75
CA GLN A 88 -6.45 -5.38 10.11
C GLN A 88 -6.52 -4.12 10.97
N VAL A 89 -7.03 -4.26 12.18
CA VAL A 89 -7.32 -3.16 13.10
C VAL A 89 -6.14 -2.95 14.05
N LEU A 90 -5.78 -1.70 14.29
CA LEU A 90 -4.85 -1.35 15.36
C LEU A 90 -5.52 -1.59 16.73
N SER A 91 -4.82 -2.30 17.61
CA SER A 91 -5.32 -2.61 18.94
C SER A 91 -4.24 -2.49 20.02
N GLU A 92 -4.63 -2.02 21.20
CA GLU A 92 -3.77 -2.03 22.38
C GLU A 92 -3.88 -3.36 23.14
N TYR A 93 -2.76 -3.91 23.58
CA TYR A 93 -2.73 -5.04 24.50
C TYR A 93 -1.43 -5.04 25.33
N TYR A 94 -1.56 -5.01 26.67
CA TYR A 94 -0.43 -4.91 27.61
C TYR A 94 0.57 -3.80 27.24
N SER A 95 0.02 -2.63 26.94
CA SER A 95 0.71 -1.42 26.48
C SER A 95 1.39 -1.53 25.12
N ALA A 96 1.39 -2.69 24.44
CA ALA A 96 1.87 -2.78 23.07
C ALA A 96 0.74 -2.51 22.07
N ILE A 97 1.08 -1.99 20.90
CA ILE A 97 0.14 -1.81 19.78
C ILE A 97 0.32 -2.97 18.81
N TYR A 98 -0.78 -3.62 18.46
CA TYR A 98 -0.84 -4.74 17.52
C TYR A 98 -1.67 -4.36 16.30
N THR A 99 -1.47 -5.10 15.21
CA THR A 99 -2.35 -5.08 14.04
C THR A 99 -2.93 -6.48 13.87
N ASP A 100 -4.26 -6.64 13.94
CA ASP A 100 -4.91 -7.96 13.87
C ASP A 100 -6.37 -7.85 13.42
N VAL A 101 -7.05 -8.98 13.24
CA VAL A 101 -8.47 -9.03 12.90
C VAL A 101 -9.28 -8.28 13.95
N GLY A 102 -10.17 -7.40 13.49
CA GLY A 102 -11.08 -6.64 14.36
C GLY A 102 -12.04 -7.54 15.13
N ARG A 103 -12.30 -7.17 16.39
CA ARG A 103 -13.16 -7.91 17.33
C ARG A 103 -14.14 -6.98 18.06
N ASP A 104 -14.30 -5.75 17.56
CA ASP A 104 -15.13 -4.68 18.13
C ASP A 104 -14.83 -4.43 19.62
N SER A 105 -13.55 -4.55 19.98
CA SER A 105 -13.09 -4.43 21.36
C SER A 105 -12.78 -2.98 21.74
N ILE A 106 -12.84 -2.66 23.04
CA ILE A 106 -12.37 -1.36 23.55
C ILE A 106 -10.87 -1.14 23.29
N ASN A 107 -10.12 -2.23 23.15
CA ASN A 107 -8.70 -2.23 22.80
C ASN A 107 -8.44 -1.69 21.38
N GLU A 108 -9.44 -1.74 20.51
CA GLU A 108 -9.36 -1.28 19.11
C GLU A 108 -9.82 0.18 18.95
N GLN A 109 -10.20 0.84 20.05
CA GLN A 109 -10.73 2.19 20.05
C GLN A 109 -9.70 3.17 20.60
N PHE A 110 -9.48 4.24 19.86
CA PHE A 110 -8.65 5.37 20.24
C PHE A 110 -9.50 6.65 20.28
N VAL A 111 -9.02 7.66 20.98
CA VAL A 111 -9.55 9.02 20.88
C VAL A 111 -8.43 9.94 20.43
N TYR A 112 -8.64 10.62 19.32
CA TYR A 112 -7.72 11.65 18.85
C TYR A 112 -8.06 13.00 19.48
N ASP A 113 -7.11 13.57 20.21
CA ASP A 113 -7.18 14.94 20.69
C ASP A 113 -6.30 15.84 19.80
N ALA A 114 -6.96 16.58 18.90
CA ALA A 114 -6.28 17.49 17.98
C ALA A 114 -5.56 18.66 18.69
N SER A 115 -6.00 19.04 19.90
CA SER A 115 -5.39 20.17 20.64
C SER A 115 -4.04 19.80 21.23
N THR A 116 -3.90 18.55 21.68
CA THR A 116 -2.66 18.00 22.23
C THR A 116 -1.91 17.12 21.24
N GLN A 117 -2.51 16.84 20.07
CA GLN A 117 -2.03 15.94 19.03
C GLN A 117 -1.74 14.53 19.59
N THR A 118 -2.61 14.02 20.46
CA THR A 118 -2.42 12.71 21.08
C THR A 118 -3.47 11.70 20.60
N LEU A 119 -3.07 10.43 20.53
CA LEU A 119 -3.97 9.29 20.33
C LEU A 119 -4.03 8.52 21.65
N VAL A 120 -5.19 8.54 22.30
CA VAL A 120 -5.41 7.90 23.60
C VAL A 120 -6.11 6.56 23.40
N ALA A 121 -5.48 5.46 23.81
CA ALA A 121 -6.09 4.14 23.79
C ALA A 121 -7.22 4.07 24.83
N GLN A 122 -8.41 3.65 24.40
CA GLN A 122 -9.58 3.62 25.29
C GLN A 122 -9.52 2.51 26.35
N SER A 123 -8.78 1.44 26.08
CA SER A 123 -8.63 0.29 26.98
C SER A 123 -7.91 0.63 28.29
N ASN A 124 -6.87 1.47 28.23
CA ASN A 124 -6.02 1.80 29.38
C ASN A 124 -5.91 3.31 29.67
N GLY A 125 -6.44 4.17 28.80
CA GLY A 125 -6.40 5.64 28.96
C GLY A 125 -5.02 6.25 28.76
N GLU A 126 -4.07 5.50 28.23
CA GLU A 126 -2.70 5.94 27.95
C GLU A 126 -2.55 6.44 26.51
N CYS A 127 -1.53 7.27 26.28
CA CYS A 127 -1.24 7.87 24.98
C CYS A 127 -0.31 6.97 24.17
N LEU A 128 -0.51 6.88 22.85
CA LEU A 128 0.49 6.33 21.94
C LEU A 128 1.80 7.11 22.08
N ASP A 129 2.89 6.40 22.29
CA ASP A 129 4.22 6.94 22.50
C ASP A 129 5.23 6.24 21.58
N GLY A 130 5.93 7.02 20.76
CA GLY A 130 7.01 6.51 19.91
C GLY A 130 8.32 6.48 20.68
N TYR A 131 9.01 5.34 20.70
CA TYR A 131 10.26 5.21 21.44
C TYR A 131 11.33 4.46 20.65
N LEU A 132 12.60 4.63 21.05
CA LEU A 132 13.70 3.87 20.50
C LEU A 132 13.85 2.57 21.30
N GLY A 133 13.54 1.44 20.65
CA GLY A 133 13.64 0.12 21.24
C GLY A 133 15.04 -0.49 21.08
N GLU A 134 15.10 -1.81 21.23
CA GLU A 134 16.32 -2.60 20.99
C GLU A 134 16.81 -2.43 19.54
N ASN A 135 18.12 -2.58 19.34
CA ASN A 135 18.79 -2.45 18.03
C ASN A 135 18.54 -1.11 17.30
N ASN A 136 18.19 -0.05 18.04
CA ASN A 136 17.82 1.27 17.50
C ASN A 136 16.61 1.24 16.56
N ALA A 137 15.71 0.26 16.72
CA ALA A 137 14.46 0.23 15.98
C ALA A 137 13.45 1.19 16.62
N PHE A 138 12.76 2.01 15.82
CA PHE A 138 11.66 2.82 16.33
C PHE A 138 10.44 1.91 16.57
N GLN A 139 9.85 2.04 17.75
CA GLN A 139 8.75 1.23 18.23
C GLN A 139 7.62 2.13 18.74
N VAL A 140 6.45 1.52 18.98
CA VAL A 140 5.31 2.20 19.58
C VAL A 140 4.71 1.34 20.69
N HIS A 141 4.29 2.02 21.74
CA HIS A 141 3.56 1.46 22.89
C HIS A 141 2.57 2.52 23.38
N THR A 142 1.78 2.20 24.40
CA THR A 142 1.10 3.20 25.20
C THR A 142 1.92 3.56 26.43
N TYR A 143 1.82 4.81 26.84
CA TYR A 143 2.50 5.33 28.03
C TYR A 143 1.62 6.41 28.69
N PRO A 144 1.75 6.68 30.00
CA PRO A 144 1.04 7.76 30.65
C PRO A 144 1.11 9.07 29.86
N CYS A 145 -0.06 9.68 29.64
CA CYS A 145 -0.17 10.88 28.83
C CYS A 145 0.54 12.06 29.47
N ASP A 146 1.40 12.72 28.69
CA ASP A 146 2.08 13.96 29.03
C ASP A 146 2.00 14.93 27.85
N ALA A 147 1.29 16.05 28.05
CA ALA A 147 1.10 17.05 27.01
C ALA A 147 2.43 17.69 26.55
N SER A 148 3.49 17.64 27.35
CA SER A 148 4.82 18.14 27.01
C SER A 148 5.73 17.10 26.33
N ASN A 149 5.35 15.82 26.33
CA ASN A 149 6.14 14.77 25.72
C ASN A 149 6.01 14.82 24.19
N GLY A 150 7.13 15.12 23.53
CA GLY A 150 7.22 15.18 22.07
C GLY A 150 6.97 13.82 21.38
N ASN A 151 7.24 12.71 22.06
CA ASN A 151 7.09 11.36 21.52
C ASN A 151 5.63 10.88 21.46
N GLN A 152 4.72 11.61 22.09
CA GLN A 152 3.29 11.29 22.11
C GLN A 152 2.48 12.10 21.10
N LYS A 153 3.17 12.81 20.19
CA LYS A 153 2.55 13.71 19.22
C LYS A 153 2.36 13.01 17.89
N TRP A 154 1.11 12.76 17.54
CA TRP A 154 0.68 12.05 16.33
C TRP A 154 -0.35 12.88 15.56
N ASN A 155 -0.36 12.71 14.25
CA ASN A 155 -1.35 13.29 13.35
C ASN A 155 -1.84 12.21 12.41
N PHE A 156 -3.14 11.93 12.41
CA PHE A 156 -3.74 11.13 11.36
C PHE A 156 -4.01 12.02 10.14
N ASN A 157 -3.16 11.90 9.13
CA ASN A 157 -3.24 12.68 7.92
C ASN A 157 -4.15 11.97 6.90
N ILE A 158 -5.41 12.41 6.83
CA ILE A 158 -6.42 11.87 5.91
C ILE A 158 -6.06 12.06 4.43
N ALA A 159 -5.20 13.02 4.09
CA ALA A 159 -4.79 13.26 2.70
C ALA A 159 -3.72 12.27 2.22
N THR A 160 -2.93 11.71 3.14
CA THR A 160 -1.90 10.70 2.84
C THR A 160 -2.26 9.31 3.34
N ASN A 161 -3.35 9.20 4.12
CA ASN A 161 -3.73 8.00 4.86
C ASN A 161 -2.60 7.45 5.71
N ARG A 162 -1.91 8.32 6.47
CA ARG A 162 -0.80 7.96 7.36
C ARG A 162 -1.07 8.44 8.78
N ILE A 163 -0.60 7.67 9.76
CA ILE A 163 -0.47 8.16 11.14
C ILE A 163 0.98 8.64 11.28
N GLU A 164 1.15 9.95 11.23
CA GLU A 164 2.44 10.64 11.14
C GLU A 164 2.87 11.12 12.53
N HIS A 165 4.15 10.94 12.86
CA HIS A 165 4.68 11.49 14.10
C HIS A 165 4.96 12.99 13.91
N VAL A 166 4.46 13.82 14.82
CA VAL A 166 4.51 15.29 14.67
C VAL A 166 5.88 15.86 15.03
N THR A 167 6.50 15.40 16.12
CA THR A 167 7.82 15.88 16.53
C THR A 167 8.93 15.37 15.60
N HIS A 168 8.91 14.07 15.28
CA HIS A 168 9.78 13.42 14.31
C HIS A 168 9.07 13.28 12.96
N LYS A 169 9.02 14.36 12.19
CA LYS A 169 8.23 14.47 10.94
C LYS A 169 8.52 13.43 9.85
N ASP A 170 9.68 12.77 9.94
CA ASP A 170 10.07 11.74 9.00
C ASP A 170 9.60 10.35 9.43
N LEU A 171 8.91 10.19 10.57
CA LEU A 171 8.48 8.91 11.11
C LEU A 171 6.97 8.70 10.99
N CYS A 172 6.58 7.50 10.58
CA CYS A 172 5.20 7.07 10.38
C CYS A 172 4.94 5.75 11.10
N MET A 173 3.69 5.56 11.55
CA MET A 173 3.20 4.25 12.01
C MET A 173 3.26 3.25 10.86
N VAL A 174 3.60 2.01 11.19
CA VAL A 174 3.62 0.87 10.26
C VAL A 174 2.87 -0.30 10.87
N SER A 175 1.93 -0.88 10.13
CA SER A 175 1.23 -2.08 10.56
C SER A 175 2.17 -3.29 10.58
N GLY A 176 1.90 -4.21 11.51
CA GLY A 176 2.53 -5.53 11.49
C GLY A 176 1.72 -6.52 10.64
N PRO A 177 2.26 -7.70 10.32
CA PRO A 177 1.45 -8.84 9.95
C PRO A 177 0.36 -9.10 11.01
N ALA A 178 -0.74 -9.77 10.62
CA ALA A 178 -1.84 -10.05 11.53
C ALA A 178 -1.34 -10.75 12.82
N GLY A 179 -1.71 -10.21 13.98
CA GLY A 179 -1.28 -10.68 15.30
C GLY A 179 0.11 -10.21 15.74
N SER A 180 0.80 -9.39 14.92
CA SER A 180 2.11 -8.84 15.25
C SER A 180 2.02 -7.38 15.72
N LYS A 181 3.08 -6.91 16.37
CA LYS A 181 3.17 -5.52 16.84
C LYS A 181 3.23 -4.56 15.64
N ALA A 182 2.51 -3.45 15.75
CA ALA A 182 2.78 -2.27 14.96
C ALA A 182 4.12 -1.66 15.38
N ARG A 183 4.73 -0.89 14.49
CA ARG A 183 6.03 -0.26 14.70
C ARG A 183 6.08 1.13 14.08
N VAL A 184 7.25 1.76 14.16
CA VAL A 184 7.49 3.08 13.57
C VAL A 184 8.67 2.98 12.62
N GLU A 185 8.59 3.60 11.46
CA GLU A 185 9.67 3.63 10.46
C GLU A 185 9.69 4.99 9.75
N PRO A 186 10.76 5.30 9.00
CA PRO A 186 10.73 6.41 8.07
C PRO A 186 9.49 6.35 7.15
N CYS A 187 8.82 7.48 6.99
CA CYS A 187 7.67 7.61 6.12
C CYS A 187 8.03 7.23 4.68
N SER A 188 7.23 6.37 4.06
CA SER A 188 7.47 5.81 2.72
C SER A 188 6.16 5.46 2.02
N ASP A 189 6.23 5.10 0.74
CA ASP A 189 5.06 4.68 -0.04
C ASP A 189 4.68 3.21 0.19
N SER A 190 5.21 2.60 1.26
CA SER A 190 4.81 1.26 1.72
C SER A 190 3.31 1.21 2.02
N LEU A 191 2.67 0.11 1.63
CA LEU A 191 1.29 -0.19 1.95
C LEU A 191 1.06 -0.37 3.46
N GLU A 192 2.06 -0.86 4.18
CA GLU A 192 2.00 -1.05 5.64
C GLU A 192 1.87 0.28 6.41
N GLN A 193 2.11 1.41 5.74
CA GLN A 193 1.92 2.74 6.30
C GLN A 193 0.59 3.38 5.87
N PHE A 194 -0.31 2.62 5.25
CA PHE A 194 -1.66 3.06 4.90
C PHE A 194 -2.62 2.72 6.02
N PHE A 195 -3.29 3.74 6.57
CA PHE A 195 -4.34 3.62 7.58
C PHE A 195 -5.57 4.43 7.18
N THR A 196 -6.73 3.88 7.51
CA THR A 196 -8.04 4.51 7.38
C THR A 196 -8.80 4.38 8.67
N GLU A 197 -9.82 5.20 8.86
CA GLU A 197 -10.81 4.91 9.89
C GLU A 197 -11.61 3.69 9.43
N CYS A 198 -11.78 2.68 10.28
CA CYS A 198 -12.38 1.40 9.89
C CYS A 198 -13.82 1.54 9.35
N ASP A 199 -14.54 2.56 9.84
CA ASP A 199 -15.93 2.87 9.46
C ASP A 199 -16.01 3.78 8.22
N GLU A 200 -14.92 4.45 7.85
CA GLU A 200 -14.82 5.34 6.69
C GLU A 200 -13.63 4.88 5.81
N PRO A 201 -13.73 3.69 5.18
CA PRO A 201 -12.64 3.13 4.41
C PRO A 201 -12.33 3.98 3.17
N ALA A 202 -11.05 4.13 2.88
CA ALA A 202 -10.57 4.79 1.67
C ALA A 202 -9.90 3.78 0.73
N THR A 203 -9.91 4.10 -0.56
CA THR A 203 -9.15 3.36 -1.56
C THR A 203 -7.67 3.71 -1.48
N VAL A 204 -6.81 2.75 -1.83
CA VAL A 204 -5.37 2.96 -1.95
C VAL A 204 -5.02 3.15 -3.42
N ASP A 205 -4.38 4.26 -3.78
CA ASP A 205 -3.87 4.46 -5.14
C ASP A 205 -2.54 3.73 -5.32
N LEU A 206 -2.47 2.84 -6.31
CA LEU A 206 -1.41 1.88 -6.52
C LEU A 206 -0.85 1.93 -7.93
N THR A 207 0.41 1.51 -8.02
CA THR A 207 1.01 0.99 -9.25
C THR A 207 1.57 -0.41 -9.01
N PHE A 208 1.61 -1.21 -10.07
CA PHE A 208 2.17 -2.55 -10.05
C PHE A 208 3.33 -2.62 -11.04
N GLN A 209 4.54 -2.73 -10.52
CA GLN A 209 5.74 -2.97 -11.32
C GLN A 209 6.18 -4.41 -11.13
N THR A 210 6.49 -5.16 -12.19
CA THR A 210 7.05 -6.51 -12.03
C THR A 210 8.39 -6.44 -11.28
N CYS A 211 8.65 -7.40 -10.41
CA CYS A 211 9.85 -7.40 -9.57
C CYS A 211 11.16 -7.47 -10.36
N TYR A 212 11.13 -8.05 -11.57
CA TYR A 212 12.35 -8.45 -12.29
C TYR A 212 12.49 -7.89 -13.72
N THR A 213 11.41 -7.45 -14.36
CA THR A 213 11.44 -7.02 -15.78
C THR A 213 11.19 -5.53 -15.98
N ASN A 214 10.96 -4.76 -14.90
CA ASN A 214 10.60 -3.33 -14.98
C ASN A 214 9.38 -3.06 -15.89
N SER A 215 8.48 -4.04 -15.98
CA SER A 215 7.20 -3.93 -16.65
C SER A 215 6.16 -3.38 -15.68
N TRP A 216 5.12 -2.72 -16.19
CA TRP A 216 4.08 -2.08 -15.40
C TRP A 216 2.71 -2.58 -15.84
N LEU A 217 1.86 -2.92 -14.88
CA LEU A 217 0.47 -3.31 -15.15
C LEU A 217 -0.27 -2.11 -15.73
N SER A 218 -0.81 -2.27 -16.92
CA SER A 218 -1.57 -1.24 -17.62
C SER A 218 -2.81 -1.81 -18.30
N GLU A 219 -3.86 -1.00 -18.40
CA GLU A 219 -5.06 -1.30 -19.17
C GLU A 219 -5.00 -0.73 -20.59
N TYR A 220 -5.57 -1.44 -21.57
CA TYR A 220 -5.86 -0.92 -22.91
C TYR A 220 -7.03 -1.67 -23.57
N TYR A 221 -8.13 -0.96 -23.86
CA TYR A 221 -9.38 -1.52 -24.39
C TYR A 221 -9.83 -2.79 -23.66
N THR A 222 -9.91 -2.70 -22.34
CA THR A 222 -10.21 -3.77 -21.38
C THR A 222 -9.17 -4.87 -21.25
N GLY A 223 -8.16 -4.94 -22.12
CA GLY A 223 -7.04 -5.86 -21.97
C GLY A 223 -6.02 -5.36 -20.93
N LEU A 224 -5.29 -6.29 -20.31
CA LEU A 224 -4.23 -5.99 -19.35
C LEU A 224 -2.88 -6.38 -19.89
N TYR A 225 -1.87 -5.57 -19.59
CA TYR A 225 -0.53 -5.69 -20.12
C TYR A 225 0.50 -5.41 -19.03
N ALA A 226 1.60 -6.15 -19.04
CA ALA A 226 2.78 -5.91 -18.22
C ALA A 226 3.91 -5.39 -19.13
N ASP A 227 3.91 -4.08 -19.39
CA ASP A 227 4.70 -3.48 -20.47
C ASP A 227 5.54 -2.28 -20.00
N GLN A 228 6.27 -1.64 -20.91
CA GLN A 228 7.04 -0.44 -20.62
C GLN A 228 6.16 0.65 -19.99
N ARG A 229 6.67 1.29 -18.94
CA ARG A 229 6.02 2.44 -18.30
C ARG A 229 5.80 3.59 -19.28
N ARG A 230 4.56 4.04 -19.39
CA ARG A 230 4.11 5.18 -20.21
C ARG A 230 3.77 6.41 -19.36
N GLY A 231 3.62 6.26 -18.04
CA GLY A 231 3.26 7.35 -17.12
C GLY A 231 1.83 7.84 -17.36
N SER A 232 0.91 6.92 -17.62
CA SER A 232 -0.48 7.23 -17.97
C SER A 232 -1.46 6.71 -16.91
N VAL A 233 -2.67 7.26 -16.89
CA VAL A 233 -3.74 6.82 -15.95
C VAL A 233 -4.11 5.34 -16.09
N ASN A 234 -3.75 4.70 -17.21
CA ASN A 234 -3.95 3.27 -17.45
C ASN A 234 -3.08 2.40 -16.51
N GLU A 235 -2.05 2.97 -15.88
CA GLU A 235 -1.12 2.30 -14.97
C GLU A 235 -1.47 2.53 -13.49
N ASN A 236 -2.48 3.37 -13.23
CA ASN A 236 -2.90 3.76 -11.89
C ASN A 236 -4.13 2.95 -11.49
N TRP A 237 -4.12 2.42 -10.27
CA TRP A 237 -5.14 1.51 -9.78
C TRP A 237 -5.60 1.91 -8.39
N ALA A 238 -6.89 2.09 -8.19
CA ALA A 238 -7.48 2.27 -6.87
C ALA A 238 -7.87 0.90 -6.31
N TYR A 239 -7.23 0.50 -5.21
CA TYR A 239 -7.59 -0.69 -4.45
C TYR A 239 -8.57 -0.35 -3.34
N ASP A 240 -9.78 -0.91 -3.38
CA ASP A 240 -10.72 -0.83 -2.28
C ASP A 240 -10.54 -2.08 -1.37
N PRO A 241 -10.03 -1.93 -0.14
CA PRO A 241 -9.82 -3.07 0.75
C PRO A 241 -11.12 -3.63 1.35
N GLN A 242 -12.22 -2.87 1.33
CA GLN A 242 -13.53 -3.32 1.80
C GLN A 242 -14.27 -4.09 0.70
N ALA A 243 -14.33 -3.53 -0.50
CA ALA A 243 -14.92 -4.21 -1.66
C ALA A 243 -13.98 -5.27 -2.25
N GLN A 244 -12.70 -5.24 -1.92
CA GLN A 244 -11.63 -6.07 -2.49
C GLN A 244 -11.53 -5.91 -4.00
N THR A 245 -11.73 -4.70 -4.53
CA THR A 245 -11.71 -4.42 -5.98
C THR A 245 -10.47 -3.62 -6.36
N LEU A 246 -10.03 -3.77 -7.62
CA LEU A 246 -8.95 -2.99 -8.22
C LEU A 246 -9.50 -2.23 -9.42
N GLN A 247 -9.79 -0.95 -9.25
CA GLN A 247 -10.35 -0.09 -10.29
C GLN A 247 -9.22 0.63 -11.03
N VAL A 248 -9.17 0.53 -12.36
CA VAL A 248 -8.17 1.25 -13.16
C VAL A 248 -8.58 2.71 -13.37
N GLY A 249 -7.60 3.62 -13.32
CA GLY A 249 -7.81 5.06 -13.51
C GLY A 249 -8.20 5.48 -14.92
N SER A 250 -8.08 4.61 -15.93
CA SER A 250 -8.41 4.90 -17.33
C SER A 250 -9.91 4.85 -17.60
N ASN A 251 -10.45 3.66 -17.82
CA ASN A 251 -11.85 3.43 -18.19
C ASN A 251 -12.76 3.29 -16.95
N GLY A 252 -12.21 3.42 -15.73
CA GLY A 252 -12.95 3.34 -14.47
C GLY A 252 -13.51 1.95 -14.17
N GLN A 253 -13.03 0.91 -14.84
CA GLN A 253 -13.48 -0.47 -14.66
C GLN A 253 -12.60 -1.23 -13.67
N CYS A 254 -13.15 -2.32 -13.13
CA CYS A 254 -12.48 -3.15 -12.15
C CYS A 254 -11.78 -4.35 -12.82
N LEU A 255 -10.64 -4.75 -12.27
CA LEU A 255 -9.93 -5.97 -12.64
C LEU A 255 -10.84 -7.17 -12.42
N ASP A 256 -11.08 -7.97 -13.47
CA ASP A 256 -12.08 -9.04 -13.47
C ASP A 256 -11.46 -10.32 -14.05
N ALA A 257 -11.45 -11.37 -13.23
CA ALA A 257 -11.06 -12.72 -13.63
C ALA A 257 -12.30 -13.48 -14.11
N PHE A 258 -12.63 -13.38 -15.40
CA PHE A 258 -13.85 -13.94 -15.95
C PHE A 258 -13.68 -15.41 -16.37
N PRO A 259 -14.70 -16.27 -16.18
CA PRO A 259 -14.63 -17.66 -16.62
C PRO A 259 -14.57 -17.73 -18.15
N VAL A 260 -13.70 -18.61 -18.64
CA VAL A 260 -13.64 -19.05 -20.04
C VAL A 260 -13.86 -20.57 -20.12
N ASP A 261 -13.85 -21.13 -21.32
CA ASP A 261 -14.10 -22.55 -21.54
C ASP A 261 -13.17 -23.45 -20.70
N ASN A 262 -13.67 -24.64 -20.34
CA ASN A 262 -12.94 -25.68 -19.59
C ASN A 262 -12.51 -25.28 -18.17
N GLY A 263 -13.27 -24.41 -17.50
CA GLY A 263 -13.01 -24.03 -16.10
C GLY A 263 -11.75 -23.18 -15.92
N LYS A 264 -11.27 -22.55 -16.99
CA LYS A 264 -10.17 -21.59 -16.96
C LYS A 264 -10.71 -20.17 -16.79
N TYR A 265 -9.82 -19.22 -16.56
CA TYR A 265 -10.16 -17.82 -16.40
C TYR A 265 -9.34 -16.95 -17.36
N GLY A 266 -9.99 -15.93 -17.92
CA GLY A 266 -9.36 -14.83 -18.61
C GLY A 266 -9.17 -13.64 -17.67
N LEU A 267 -8.47 -12.62 -18.15
CA LEU A 267 -8.28 -11.36 -17.43
C LEU A 267 -8.66 -10.19 -18.33
N HIS A 268 -9.55 -9.33 -17.84
CA HIS A 268 -9.92 -8.06 -18.46
C HIS A 268 -10.29 -7.05 -17.38
N THR A 269 -10.60 -5.81 -17.77
CA THR A 269 -11.39 -4.92 -16.93
C THR A 269 -12.86 -5.02 -17.29
N TYR A 270 -13.74 -4.89 -16.30
CA TYR A 270 -15.19 -4.87 -16.50
C TYR A 270 -15.86 -3.89 -15.56
N ALA A 271 -17.12 -3.50 -15.85
CA ALA A 271 -17.86 -2.58 -14.98
C ALA A 271 -17.80 -3.04 -13.51
N CYS A 272 -17.43 -2.12 -12.62
CA CYS A 272 -17.25 -2.43 -11.21
C CYS A 272 -18.57 -2.86 -10.57
N ASP A 273 -18.55 -4.00 -9.90
CA ASP A 273 -19.66 -4.54 -9.13
C ASP A 273 -19.14 -5.16 -7.84
N ASN A 274 -19.46 -4.52 -6.71
CA ASN A 274 -19.02 -4.97 -5.39
C ASN A 274 -19.65 -6.31 -4.96
N THR A 275 -20.58 -6.87 -5.71
CA THR A 275 -21.14 -8.21 -5.49
C THR A 275 -20.57 -9.26 -6.45
N ASN A 276 -19.81 -8.85 -7.47
CA ASN A 276 -19.20 -9.75 -8.44
C ASN A 276 -17.98 -10.45 -7.84
N ASN A 277 -18.08 -11.77 -7.67
CA ASN A 277 -17.02 -12.61 -7.12
C ASN A 277 -15.75 -12.66 -7.98
N ASN A 278 -15.84 -12.39 -9.28
CA ASN A 278 -14.71 -12.38 -10.22
C ASN A 278 -13.84 -11.12 -10.10
N GLN A 279 -14.29 -10.12 -9.35
CA GLN A 279 -13.61 -8.83 -9.18
C GLN A 279 -12.96 -8.71 -7.80
N LYS A 280 -12.81 -9.83 -7.09
CA LYS A 280 -12.32 -9.84 -5.72
C LYS A 280 -10.85 -10.19 -5.68
N TRP A 281 -10.03 -9.28 -5.15
CA TRP A 281 -8.58 -9.38 -5.11
C TRP A 281 -8.05 -9.06 -3.71
N ILE A 282 -6.99 -9.76 -3.32
CA ILE A 282 -6.26 -9.57 -2.06
C ILE A 282 -4.81 -9.30 -2.40
N ILE A 283 -4.26 -8.24 -1.82
CA ILE A 283 -2.83 -7.96 -1.89
C ILE A 283 -2.13 -8.65 -0.72
N GLN A 284 -1.26 -9.62 -1.02
CA GLN A 284 -0.50 -10.38 -0.03
C GLN A 284 1.00 -10.29 -0.35
N GLY A 285 1.70 -9.41 0.38
CA GLY A 285 3.11 -9.12 0.12
C GLY A 285 3.32 -8.60 -1.30
N LYS A 286 4.00 -9.39 -2.13
CA LYS A 286 4.28 -9.07 -3.55
C LYS A 286 3.29 -9.73 -4.53
N LEU A 287 2.25 -10.40 -4.03
CA LEU A 287 1.26 -11.09 -4.84
C LEU A 287 -0.06 -10.33 -4.87
N VAL A 288 -0.75 -10.40 -6.01
CA VAL A 288 -2.16 -10.01 -6.15
C VAL A 288 -2.95 -11.29 -6.40
N LYS A 289 -3.61 -11.78 -5.36
CA LYS A 289 -4.36 -13.05 -5.34
C LYS A 289 -5.84 -12.80 -5.55
N HIS A 290 -6.53 -13.71 -6.24
CA HIS A 290 -7.98 -13.65 -6.30
C HIS A 290 -8.59 -14.13 -4.98
N ALA A 291 -9.57 -13.38 -4.45
CA ALA A 291 -10.13 -13.62 -3.11
C ALA A 291 -11.12 -14.80 -3.06
N VAL A 292 -11.76 -15.13 -4.19
CA VAL A 292 -12.75 -16.23 -4.27
C VAL A 292 -12.18 -17.48 -4.94
N HIS A 293 -11.20 -17.29 -5.82
CA HIS A 293 -10.53 -18.36 -6.56
C HIS A 293 -9.08 -18.38 -6.09
N HIS A 294 -8.85 -18.90 -4.89
CA HIS A 294 -7.57 -18.75 -4.18
C HIS A 294 -6.35 -19.31 -4.91
N ASN A 295 -6.56 -20.16 -5.93
CA ASN A 295 -5.49 -20.63 -6.79
C ASN A 295 -5.11 -19.61 -7.88
N LEU A 296 -5.84 -18.52 -8.11
CA LEU A 296 -5.53 -17.56 -9.16
C LEU A 296 -4.74 -16.36 -8.65
N CYS A 297 -3.65 -16.04 -9.34
CA CYS A 297 -2.79 -14.89 -9.10
C CYS A 297 -2.67 -14.06 -10.38
N LEU A 298 -2.54 -12.74 -10.24
CA LEU A 298 -2.16 -11.84 -11.33
C LEU A 298 -0.73 -12.17 -11.79
N ASP A 299 -0.59 -12.47 -13.07
CA ASP A 299 0.63 -12.99 -13.68
C ASP A 299 0.97 -12.18 -14.94
N ALA A 300 2.20 -11.70 -15.04
CA ALA A 300 2.72 -11.11 -16.27
C ALA A 300 3.13 -12.23 -17.24
N ASP A 301 2.30 -12.53 -18.25
CA ASP A 301 2.50 -13.70 -19.13
C ASP A 301 3.85 -13.61 -19.86
N PRO A 302 4.84 -14.44 -19.53
CA PRO A 302 6.16 -14.38 -20.15
C PRO A 302 6.16 -14.98 -21.57
N THR A 303 5.09 -15.69 -21.94
CA THR A 303 4.97 -16.41 -23.21
C THR A 303 4.17 -15.62 -24.25
N ASP A 304 3.50 -14.55 -23.85
CA ASP A 304 2.74 -13.70 -24.75
C ASP A 304 3.64 -12.59 -25.35
N ASN A 305 3.86 -12.67 -26.67
CA ASN A 305 4.67 -11.69 -27.39
C ASN A 305 4.07 -10.26 -27.44
N HIS A 306 2.84 -10.08 -26.98
CA HIS A 306 2.19 -8.77 -26.83
C HIS A 306 2.22 -8.28 -25.38
N HIS A 307 2.98 -8.95 -24.49
CA HIS A 307 3.17 -8.58 -23.09
C HIS A 307 1.86 -8.52 -22.29
N ARG A 308 0.89 -9.37 -22.60
CA ARG A 308 -0.38 -9.43 -21.86
C ARG A 308 -0.15 -9.89 -20.42
N ALA A 309 -0.92 -9.33 -19.50
CA ALA A 309 -1.10 -9.92 -18.18
C ALA A 309 -2.27 -10.92 -18.23
N GLN A 310 -2.24 -11.89 -17.34
CA GLN A 310 -3.23 -12.95 -17.23
C GLN A 310 -3.50 -13.29 -15.76
N VAL A 311 -4.42 -14.23 -15.55
CA VAL A 311 -4.47 -14.99 -14.29
C VAL A 311 -3.82 -16.35 -14.50
N TRP A 312 -3.06 -16.78 -13.51
CA TRP A 312 -2.43 -18.09 -13.52
C TRP A 312 -2.46 -18.73 -12.14
N ASP A 313 -2.20 -20.03 -12.06
CA ASP A 313 -2.08 -20.72 -10.78
C ASP A 313 -1.00 -20.05 -9.91
N CYS A 314 -1.40 -19.67 -8.69
CA CYS A 314 -0.52 -19.10 -7.67
C CYS A 314 0.58 -20.10 -7.37
N THR A 315 1.81 -19.73 -7.72
CA THR A 315 2.96 -20.62 -7.66
C THR A 315 4.05 -19.97 -6.82
N PRO A 316 4.52 -20.62 -5.74
CA PRO A 316 5.60 -20.06 -4.92
C PRO A 316 6.81 -19.72 -5.77
N TYR A 317 7.42 -18.56 -5.52
CA TYR A 317 8.61 -18.09 -6.23
C TYR A 317 8.44 -17.84 -7.73
N ASN A 318 7.20 -17.77 -8.25
CA ASN A 318 6.97 -17.38 -9.63
C ASN A 318 7.28 -15.89 -9.83
N LYS A 319 8.36 -15.62 -10.58
CA LYS A 319 8.86 -14.26 -10.85
C LYS A 319 7.85 -13.39 -11.60
N ASN A 320 6.94 -13.99 -12.36
CA ASN A 320 5.92 -13.30 -13.16
C ASN A 320 4.72 -12.86 -12.32
N GLN A 321 4.56 -13.43 -11.12
CA GLN A 321 3.50 -13.07 -10.16
C GLN A 321 4.00 -12.09 -9.09
N CYS A 322 5.30 -11.74 -9.13
CA CYS A 322 5.91 -10.82 -8.18
C CYS A 322 5.75 -9.38 -8.66
N TRP A 323 5.05 -8.58 -7.86
CA TRP A 323 4.80 -7.17 -8.10
C TRP A 323 5.40 -6.32 -6.97
N ASN A 324 6.23 -5.34 -7.33
CA ASN A 324 6.53 -4.19 -6.51
C ASN A 324 5.31 -3.27 -6.49
N ILE A 325 4.44 -3.50 -5.51
CA ILE A 325 3.23 -2.70 -5.29
C ILE A 325 3.61 -1.47 -4.46
N ARG A 326 3.30 -0.28 -4.97
CA ARG A 326 3.64 0.98 -4.30
C ARG A 326 2.47 1.94 -4.35
N ARG A 327 2.31 2.74 -3.29
CA ARG A 327 1.38 3.85 -3.29
C ARG A 327 1.82 4.93 -4.30
N GLN A 328 0.86 5.65 -4.86
CA GLN A 328 1.10 6.86 -5.68
C GLN A 328 0.81 8.12 -4.87
#